data_AF-A0A2R6FI05-F1
#
_entry.id   AF-A0A2R6FI05-F1
#
_cell.length_a   1.000
_cell.length_b   1.000
_cell.length_c   1.000
_cell.angle_alpha   90.00
_cell.angle_beta   90.00
_cell.angle_gamma   90.00
#
_symmetry.space_group_name_H-M   'P 1'
#
loop_
_entity.id
_entity.type
_entity.pdbx_description
1 polymer ?
#
loop_
_entity_poly.entity_id
_entity_poly.type
_entity_poly.pdbx_seq_one_letter_code
_entity_poly.pdbx_strand_id
1 'polypeptide(L)'
;MRRRSFLRSAGVAGAGLAGLGSLGTAAATHQDYRYPGTFPAPSVKEIVTQDGWAFCTSSRGILTNDLSDPTAPSFADRVQGDDITSTHDVKIDTYETDNCVGMRIAVLTHTWIHDFRGISVFDVTDPTDIQHLTTTETAGTVHNCFLKECYAYLTIHAGASARVVIYDLGDPWNPTTLEGEDDAYETYRGVPDNEYKDWRVLEAGERPGRSGRHRDARHPRHRGRGRELVWLADVDSGVAVVYVTDEQNPA
;
A
#
# COMPACT_ATOMS: atom_id res chain seq x y z
N MET A 1 -13.80 -26.63 29.53
CA MET A 1 -14.56 -25.62 28.77
C MET A 1 -14.98 -26.23 27.44
N ARG A 2 -16.29 -26.33 27.16
CA ARG A 2 -16.85 -26.99 25.97
C ARG A 2 -16.86 -26.03 24.76
N ARG A 3 -16.12 -26.35 23.69
CA ARG A 3 -16.33 -25.78 22.35
C ARG A 3 -17.72 -26.19 21.85
N ARG A 4 -18.56 -25.23 21.46
CA ARG A 4 -19.78 -25.50 20.70
C ARG A 4 -19.68 -24.83 19.34
N SER A 5 -19.73 -25.69 18.33
CA SER A 5 -19.95 -25.43 16.92
C SER A 5 -21.33 -24.81 16.68
N PHE A 6 -21.43 -23.87 15.74
CA PHE A 6 -22.71 -23.49 15.14
C PHE A 6 -22.55 -23.20 13.65
N LEU A 7 -23.05 -24.14 12.85
CA LEU A 7 -23.65 -23.86 11.55
C LEU A 7 -25.15 -23.66 11.80
N ARG A 8 -25.70 -22.49 11.44
CA ARG A 8 -27.14 -22.34 11.25
C ARG A 8 -27.39 -21.83 9.83
N SER A 9 -28.08 -22.70 9.11
CA SER A 9 -28.70 -22.53 7.81
C SER A 9 -29.71 -21.37 7.80
N ALA A 10 -29.75 -20.64 6.69
CA ALA A 10 -30.94 -19.94 6.24
C ALA A 10 -31.27 -20.45 4.83
N GLY A 11 -32.36 -21.21 4.72
CA GLY A 11 -33.16 -21.27 3.48
C GLY A 11 -33.95 -19.95 3.36
N VAL A 12 -34.47 -19.53 2.21
CA VAL A 12 -35.49 -20.20 1.39
C VAL A 12 -35.42 -19.73 -0.08
N ALA A 13 -35.96 -20.59 -0.94
CA ALA A 13 -36.20 -20.53 -2.39
C ALA A 13 -36.96 -19.31 -2.96
N GLY A 14 -36.82 -19.12 -4.29
CA GLY A 14 -37.83 -18.46 -5.13
C GLY A 14 -37.29 -17.93 -6.47
N ALA A 15 -37.78 -18.48 -7.58
CA ALA A 15 -37.40 -18.12 -8.95
C ALA A 15 -38.19 -16.91 -9.51
N GLY A 16 -37.57 -16.13 -10.41
CA GLY A 16 -38.28 -15.40 -11.48
C GLY A 16 -37.96 -13.91 -11.68
N LEU A 17 -37.56 -13.60 -12.93
CA LEU A 17 -37.73 -12.34 -13.70
C LEU A 17 -36.80 -11.13 -13.48
N ALA A 18 -35.99 -10.89 -14.51
CA ALA A 18 -35.68 -9.64 -15.20
C ALA A 18 -35.66 -8.32 -14.40
N GLY A 19 -34.45 -7.83 -14.19
CA GLY A 19 -34.12 -6.44 -13.85
C GLY A 19 -32.67 -6.39 -13.38
N LEU A 20 -31.78 -5.75 -14.14
CA LEU A 20 -30.44 -5.37 -13.64
C LEU A 20 -30.63 -4.21 -12.65
N GLY A 21 -31.17 -4.54 -11.48
CA GLY A 21 -31.19 -3.69 -10.29
C GLY A 21 -30.10 -4.17 -9.34
N SER A 22 -29.35 -3.24 -8.77
CA SER A 22 -28.30 -3.48 -7.80
C SER A 22 -28.75 -4.42 -6.69
N LEU A 23 -28.19 -5.63 -6.65
CA LEU A 23 -28.39 -6.58 -5.55
C LEU A 23 -27.55 -6.12 -4.35
N GLY A 24 -28.06 -5.16 -3.59
CA GLY A 24 -27.58 -4.88 -2.24
C GLY A 24 -27.87 -6.10 -1.37
N THR A 25 -26.83 -6.81 -0.93
CA THR A 25 -27.00 -7.94 -0.01
C THR A 25 -27.20 -7.43 1.41
N ALA A 26 -28.19 -8.00 2.11
CA ALA A 26 -28.55 -7.58 3.46
C ALA A 26 -27.38 -7.77 4.43
N ALA A 27 -27.07 -6.72 5.18
CA ALA A 27 -26.04 -6.69 6.20
C ALA A 27 -26.23 -7.80 7.25
N ALA A 28 -25.15 -8.54 7.54
CA ALA A 28 -25.09 -9.36 8.75
C ALA A 28 -25.15 -8.46 9.98
N THR A 29 -25.57 -8.96 11.14
CA THR A 29 -25.45 -8.24 12.42
C THR A 29 -24.66 -9.13 13.37
N HIS A 30 -23.50 -8.65 13.82
CA HIS A 30 -22.85 -9.16 15.02
C HIS A 30 -23.29 -8.26 16.19
N GLN A 31 -23.45 -8.79 17.40
CA GLN A 31 -24.26 -8.17 18.46
C GLN A 31 -23.90 -6.73 18.88
N ASP A 32 -22.75 -6.20 18.43
CA ASP A 32 -22.29 -4.83 18.70
C ASP A 32 -21.85 -4.04 17.45
N TYR A 33 -21.98 -4.61 16.24
CA TYR A 33 -21.57 -3.97 14.98
C TYR A 33 -22.67 -4.01 13.93
N ARG A 34 -22.99 -2.83 13.38
CA ARG A 34 -23.84 -2.68 12.20
C ARG A 34 -22.96 -2.53 10.97
N TYR A 35 -23.14 -3.40 9.99
CA TYR A 35 -22.53 -3.24 8.67
C TYR A 35 -23.53 -2.47 7.80
N PRO A 36 -23.32 -1.19 7.48
CA PRO A 36 -24.32 -0.39 6.78
C PRO A 36 -24.54 -0.82 5.32
N GLY A 37 -23.50 -1.36 4.68
CA GLY A 37 -23.50 -1.84 3.31
C GLY A 37 -22.33 -2.77 3.03
N THR A 38 -22.36 -3.44 1.87
CA THR A 38 -21.29 -4.32 1.37
C THR A 38 -21.20 -4.18 -0.13
N PHE A 39 -20.00 -4.28 -0.70
CA PHE A 39 -19.80 -4.39 -2.14
C PHE A 39 -18.86 -5.56 -2.46
N PRO A 40 -19.05 -6.25 -3.61
CA PRO A 40 -18.14 -7.32 -4.02
C PRO A 40 -16.80 -6.74 -4.46
N ALA A 41 -15.73 -7.10 -3.76
CA ALA A 41 -14.37 -6.67 -4.08
C ALA A 41 -13.44 -7.90 -4.02
N PRO A 42 -13.26 -8.62 -5.14
CA PRO A 42 -12.50 -9.85 -5.13
C PRO A 42 -11.02 -9.56 -4.87
N SER A 43 -10.43 -10.35 -3.96
CA SER A 43 -8.99 -10.34 -3.66
C SER A 43 -8.46 -9.01 -3.08
N VAL A 44 -9.30 -8.24 -2.40
CA VAL A 44 -8.85 -7.09 -1.60
C VAL A 44 -8.04 -7.60 -0.41
N LYS A 45 -6.83 -7.07 -0.24
CA LYS A 45 -5.97 -7.30 0.93
C LYS A 45 -5.84 -6.06 1.81
N GLU A 46 -6.01 -4.89 1.22
CA GLU A 46 -5.89 -3.58 1.86
C GLU A 46 -6.88 -2.60 1.20
N ILE A 47 -7.39 -1.68 2.00
CA ILE A 47 -8.26 -0.58 1.58
C ILE A 47 -7.83 0.71 2.27
N VAL A 48 -7.73 1.78 1.50
CA VAL A 48 -7.60 3.15 2.02
C VAL A 48 -8.85 3.93 1.65
N THR A 49 -9.43 4.64 2.62
CA THR A 49 -10.60 5.50 2.37
C THR A 49 -10.20 6.97 2.47
N GLN A 50 -10.54 7.76 1.45
CA GLN A 50 -10.26 9.18 1.41
C GLN A 50 -11.37 9.89 0.60
N ASP A 51 -11.87 11.03 1.09
CA ASP A 51 -12.82 11.90 0.39
C ASP A 51 -14.09 11.20 -0.16
N GLY A 52 -14.63 10.24 0.59
CA GLY A 52 -15.81 9.49 0.15
C GLY A 52 -15.51 8.40 -0.88
N TRP A 53 -14.25 8.04 -1.07
CA TRP A 53 -13.82 6.93 -1.93
C TRP A 53 -13.12 5.85 -1.14
N ALA A 54 -13.22 4.61 -1.62
CA ALA A 54 -12.39 3.50 -1.23
C ALA A 54 -11.44 3.14 -2.36
N PHE A 55 -10.15 3.10 -2.06
CA PHE A 55 -9.08 2.63 -2.92
C PHE A 55 -8.62 1.28 -2.40
N CYS A 56 -8.89 0.21 -3.13
CA CYS A 56 -8.62 -1.15 -2.68
C CYS A 56 -7.59 -1.82 -3.56
N THR A 57 -6.73 -2.62 -2.94
CA THR A 57 -5.95 -3.60 -3.68
C THR A 57 -6.87 -4.57 -4.43
N SER A 58 -6.42 -5.06 -5.56
CA SER A 58 -7.08 -6.12 -6.32
C SER A 58 -6.04 -7.12 -6.83
N SER A 59 -6.48 -8.28 -7.34
CA SER A 59 -5.56 -9.34 -7.77
C SER A 59 -4.40 -8.90 -8.69
N ARG A 60 -4.56 -7.81 -9.47
CA ARG A 60 -3.57 -7.35 -10.47
C ARG A 60 -3.39 -5.82 -10.52
N GLY A 61 -3.83 -5.10 -9.50
CA GLY A 61 -3.81 -3.64 -9.52
C GLY A 61 -4.75 -3.07 -8.48
N ILE A 62 -5.45 -1.99 -8.82
CA ILE A 62 -6.32 -1.23 -7.92
C ILE A 62 -7.78 -1.27 -8.39
N LEU A 63 -8.71 -1.20 -7.45
CA LEU A 63 -10.12 -0.92 -7.71
C LEU A 63 -10.60 0.23 -6.83
N THR A 64 -11.56 1.00 -7.32
CA THR A 64 -12.18 2.11 -6.61
C THR A 64 -13.67 1.92 -6.42
N ASN A 65 -14.15 2.41 -5.29
CA ASN A 65 -15.57 2.41 -4.95
C ASN A 65 -15.99 3.75 -4.41
N ASP A 66 -17.14 4.24 -4.89
CA ASP A 66 -17.83 5.39 -4.33
C ASP A 66 -18.46 4.97 -2.99
N LEU A 67 -18.09 5.72 -1.94
CA LEU A 67 -18.58 5.60 -0.57
C LEU A 67 -19.35 6.83 -0.10
N SER A 68 -19.84 7.68 -1.03
CA SER A 68 -20.68 8.85 -0.71
C SER A 68 -21.95 8.46 0.07
N ASP A 69 -22.49 7.27 -0.17
CA ASP A 69 -23.47 6.60 0.69
C ASP A 69 -22.89 5.29 1.26
N PRO A 70 -22.53 5.24 2.56
CA PRO A 70 -21.96 4.02 3.17
C PRO A 70 -22.96 2.86 3.27
N THR A 71 -24.26 3.10 3.04
CA THR A 71 -25.28 2.05 2.97
C THR A 71 -25.42 1.46 1.57
N ALA A 72 -24.91 2.16 0.55
CA ALA A 72 -24.99 1.77 -0.84
C ALA A 72 -23.66 2.03 -1.59
N PRO A 73 -22.52 1.46 -1.13
CA PRO A 73 -21.25 1.59 -1.83
C PRO A 73 -21.34 1.02 -3.25
N SER A 74 -20.72 1.69 -4.22
CA SER A 74 -20.79 1.29 -5.63
C SER A 74 -19.42 1.23 -6.30
N PHE A 75 -19.25 0.29 -7.24
CA PHE A 75 -18.01 0.13 -7.99
C PHE A 75 -17.86 1.28 -8.99
N ALA A 76 -16.67 1.88 -9.05
CA ALA A 76 -16.35 2.94 -10.00
C ALA A 76 -15.42 2.44 -11.11
N ASP A 77 -14.20 2.05 -10.76
CA ASP A 77 -13.20 1.63 -11.76
C ASP A 77 -12.26 0.54 -11.24
N ARG A 78 -11.56 -0.14 -12.16
CA ARG A 78 -10.52 -1.13 -11.88
C ARG A 78 -9.47 -1.14 -12.96
N VAL A 79 -8.23 -0.88 -12.56
CA VAL A 79 -7.07 -0.86 -13.46
C VAL A 79 -6.02 -1.85 -12.99
N GLN A 80 -5.40 -2.53 -13.96
CA GLN A 80 -4.28 -3.42 -13.74
C GLN A 80 -2.99 -2.68 -14.04
N GLY A 81 -1.92 -2.99 -13.32
CA GLY A 81 -0.58 -2.59 -13.75
C GLY A 81 0.16 -3.75 -14.39
N ASP A 82 1.30 -3.42 -14.99
CA ASP A 82 2.12 -4.35 -15.75
C ASP A 82 2.80 -5.39 -14.87
N ASP A 83 2.78 -6.65 -15.31
CA ASP A 83 3.39 -7.81 -14.64
C ASP A 83 2.96 -8.03 -13.18
N ILE A 84 1.86 -7.39 -12.77
CA ILE A 84 1.30 -7.56 -11.43
C ILE A 84 0.42 -8.80 -11.37
N THR A 85 0.65 -9.58 -10.34
CA THR A 85 -0.04 -10.84 -10.08
C THR A 85 -0.56 -10.94 -8.64
N SER A 86 -0.07 -10.07 -7.76
CA SER A 86 -0.58 -9.89 -6.40
C SER A 86 -0.31 -8.48 -5.92
N THR A 87 -1.27 -7.90 -5.21
CA THR A 87 -1.09 -6.61 -4.53
C THR A 87 -1.43 -6.81 -3.06
N HIS A 88 -0.61 -6.30 -2.15
CA HIS A 88 -0.74 -6.51 -0.70
C HIS A 88 -1.19 -5.26 0.02
N ASP A 89 -0.50 -4.17 -0.23
CA ASP A 89 -0.78 -2.87 0.37
C ASP A 89 -1.17 -1.85 -0.71
N VAL A 90 -1.89 -0.82 -0.27
CA VAL A 90 -2.16 0.39 -1.03
C VAL A 90 -2.04 1.58 -0.09
N LYS A 91 -1.30 2.61 -0.53
CA LYS A 91 -1.22 3.89 0.16
C LYS A 91 -1.50 5.02 -0.82
N ILE A 92 -2.25 6.00 -0.35
CA ILE A 92 -2.73 7.13 -1.15
C ILE A 92 -2.19 8.41 -0.54
N ASP A 93 -1.67 9.29 -1.37
CA ASP A 93 -1.33 10.65 -0.95
C ASP A 93 -1.57 11.65 -2.10
N THR A 94 -1.72 12.92 -1.74
CA THR A 94 -1.80 14.03 -2.68
C THR A 94 -0.66 14.97 -2.39
N TYR A 95 0.24 15.12 -3.35
CA TYR A 95 1.42 15.96 -3.24
C TYR A 95 1.71 16.67 -4.55
N GLU A 96 2.43 17.79 -4.45
CA GLU A 96 2.72 18.68 -5.56
C GLU A 96 4.22 18.66 -5.86
N THR A 97 4.59 18.27 -7.08
CA THR A 97 5.94 18.41 -7.63
C THR A 97 5.88 19.00 -9.04
N ASP A 98 7.02 19.30 -9.65
CA ASP A 98 7.07 19.75 -11.04
C ASP A 98 6.43 18.76 -12.04
N ASN A 99 6.46 17.45 -11.73
CA ASN A 99 5.87 16.41 -12.57
C ASN A 99 4.47 15.99 -12.09
N CYS A 100 4.15 16.21 -10.82
CA CYS A 100 2.94 15.72 -10.15
C CYS A 100 2.13 16.93 -9.67
N VAL A 101 1.43 17.62 -10.58
CA VAL A 101 0.63 18.81 -10.24
C VAL A 101 -0.85 18.45 -10.13
N GLY A 102 -1.44 18.65 -8.95
CA GLY A 102 -2.84 18.34 -8.68
C GLY A 102 -3.18 16.85 -8.70
N MET A 103 -2.16 15.98 -8.67
CA MET A 103 -2.37 14.54 -8.76
C MET A 103 -2.55 13.90 -7.38
N ARG A 104 -3.42 12.91 -7.32
CA ARG A 104 -3.53 11.96 -6.21
C ARG A 104 -2.90 10.66 -6.62
N ILE A 105 -1.87 10.23 -5.89
CA ILE A 105 -1.07 9.07 -6.24
C ILE A 105 -1.43 7.89 -5.33
N ALA A 106 -1.62 6.73 -5.94
CA ALA A 106 -1.70 5.46 -5.26
C ALA A 106 -0.41 4.65 -5.49
N VAL A 107 0.18 4.15 -4.41
CA VAL A 107 1.31 3.21 -4.45
C VAL A 107 0.83 1.86 -3.95
N LEU A 108 0.98 0.83 -4.78
CA LEU A 108 0.67 -0.55 -4.46
C LEU A 108 1.96 -1.35 -4.27
N THR A 109 1.94 -2.34 -3.38
CA THR A 109 3.10 -3.18 -3.09
C THR A 109 2.92 -4.61 -3.59
N HIS A 110 4.03 -5.21 -4.01
CA HIS A 110 4.07 -6.51 -4.68
C HIS A 110 5.11 -7.43 -4.05
N THR A 111 4.71 -8.68 -3.84
CA THR A 111 5.54 -9.74 -3.28
C THR A 111 5.72 -10.89 -4.28
N TRP A 112 6.83 -11.62 -4.14
CA TRP A 112 7.33 -12.65 -5.04
C TRP A 112 6.47 -13.91 -5.21
N ILE A 113 5.27 -13.99 -4.62
CA ILE A 113 4.42 -15.18 -4.77
C ILE A 113 4.13 -15.48 -6.27
N HIS A 114 4.33 -14.51 -7.18
CA HIS A 114 3.95 -14.63 -8.58
C HIS A 114 4.79 -13.77 -9.57
N ASP A 115 6.09 -13.97 -9.63
CA ASP A 115 7.04 -13.45 -10.66
C ASP A 115 7.51 -11.98 -10.54
N PHE A 116 6.70 -11.06 -9.98
CA PHE A 116 7.09 -9.67 -9.76
C PHE A 116 7.22 -9.29 -8.28
N ARG A 117 8.14 -8.38 -7.96
CA ARG A 117 8.33 -7.79 -6.62
C ARG A 117 8.64 -6.30 -6.75
N GLY A 118 8.04 -5.47 -5.90
CA GLY A 118 8.26 -4.03 -5.94
C GLY A 118 7.01 -3.22 -5.73
N ILE A 119 6.91 -2.10 -6.44
CA ILE A 119 5.78 -1.18 -6.34
C ILE A 119 5.19 -0.87 -7.71
N SER A 120 3.91 -0.55 -7.72
CA SER A 120 3.24 0.06 -8.89
C SER A 120 2.56 1.35 -8.47
N VAL A 121 2.63 2.33 -9.37
CA VAL A 121 2.15 3.69 -9.12
C VAL A 121 0.99 3.99 -10.06
N PHE A 122 -0.07 4.55 -9.51
CA PHE A 122 -1.28 4.93 -10.24
C PHE A 122 -1.65 6.38 -9.94
N ASP A 123 -2.15 7.08 -10.94
CA ASP A 123 -2.91 8.30 -10.75
C ASP A 123 -4.37 7.94 -10.46
N VAL A 124 -4.86 8.38 -9.30
CA VAL A 124 -6.22 8.18 -8.80
C VAL A 124 -6.90 9.52 -8.50
N THR A 125 -6.48 10.60 -9.17
CA THR A 125 -7.05 11.94 -9.04
C THR A 125 -8.54 11.95 -9.35
N ASP A 126 -8.92 11.26 -10.44
CA ASP A 126 -10.30 10.89 -10.72
C ASP A 126 -10.48 9.40 -10.38
N PRO A 127 -11.14 9.05 -9.26
CA PRO A 127 -11.37 7.66 -8.88
C PRO A 127 -12.28 6.90 -9.85
N THR A 128 -12.89 7.57 -10.82
CA THR A 128 -13.70 6.94 -11.88
C THR A 128 -12.91 6.69 -13.18
N ASP A 129 -11.67 7.18 -13.27
CA ASP A 129 -10.78 7.03 -14.43
C ASP A 129 -9.32 6.89 -13.97
N ILE A 130 -8.98 5.74 -13.38
CA ILE A 130 -7.65 5.48 -12.82
C ILE A 130 -6.63 5.31 -13.95
N GLN A 131 -5.42 5.84 -13.78
CA GLN A 131 -4.33 5.61 -14.74
C GLN A 131 -3.17 4.86 -14.07
N HIS A 132 -2.72 3.76 -14.68
CA HIS A 132 -1.44 3.14 -14.31
C HIS A 132 -0.30 3.97 -14.88
N LEU A 133 0.67 4.33 -14.03
CA LEU A 133 1.80 5.18 -14.43
C LEU A 133 3.05 4.37 -14.66
N THR A 134 3.39 3.47 -13.74
CA THR A 134 4.60 2.64 -13.82
C THR A 134 4.57 1.46 -12.85
N THR A 135 5.46 0.50 -13.10
CA THR A 135 5.79 -0.61 -12.20
C THR A 135 7.31 -0.62 -12.03
N THR A 136 7.79 -0.60 -10.78
CA THR A 136 9.21 -0.52 -10.44
C THR A 136 9.61 -1.74 -9.64
N GLU A 137 10.51 -2.55 -10.20
CA GLU A 137 11.06 -3.70 -9.50
C GLU A 137 12.02 -3.25 -8.39
N THR A 138 11.92 -3.91 -7.24
CA THR A 138 12.82 -3.72 -6.10
C THR A 138 13.72 -4.95 -5.91
N ALA A 139 14.82 -4.82 -5.18
CA ALA A 139 15.74 -5.92 -4.88
C ALA A 139 15.09 -7.06 -4.06
N GLY A 140 13.99 -6.79 -3.36
CA GLY A 140 13.25 -7.76 -2.57
C GLY A 140 11.73 -7.56 -2.67
N THR A 141 10.97 -8.35 -1.91
CA THR A 141 9.51 -8.23 -1.85
C THR A 141 9.10 -7.06 -0.99
N VAL A 142 8.05 -6.35 -1.39
CA VAL A 142 7.46 -5.28 -0.59
C VAL A 142 6.09 -5.74 -0.14
N HIS A 143 5.92 -5.95 1.17
CA HIS A 143 4.60 -6.30 1.70
C HIS A 143 3.81 -5.05 2.07
N ASN A 144 4.42 -4.13 2.81
CA ASN A 144 3.79 -2.87 3.22
C ASN A 144 4.62 -1.67 2.76
N CYS A 145 3.95 -0.52 2.66
CA CYS A 145 4.61 0.76 2.49
C CYS A 145 3.95 1.86 3.33
N PHE A 146 4.64 2.99 3.40
CA PHE A 146 4.09 4.26 3.83
C PHE A 146 4.41 5.31 2.77
N LEU A 147 3.46 6.17 2.44
CA LEU A 147 3.60 7.21 1.42
C LEU A 147 3.36 8.57 2.07
N LYS A 148 4.30 9.50 1.87
CA LYS A 148 4.17 10.88 2.33
C LYS A 148 4.95 11.84 1.45
N GLU A 149 4.32 12.92 0.99
CA GLU A 149 4.97 14.06 0.34
C GLU A 149 5.85 13.68 -0.87
N CYS A 150 5.48 12.62 -1.58
CA CYS A 150 6.21 11.95 -2.68
C CYS A 150 7.25 10.88 -2.30
N TYR A 151 7.45 10.57 -1.02
CA TYR A 151 8.37 9.53 -0.60
C TYR A 151 7.63 8.27 -0.19
N ALA A 152 7.96 7.14 -0.82
CA ALA A 152 7.50 5.82 -0.41
C ALA A 152 8.57 5.12 0.44
N TYR A 153 8.21 4.79 1.67
CA TYR A 153 9.03 4.05 2.62
C TYR A 153 8.61 2.59 2.54
N LEU A 154 9.48 1.76 1.98
CA LEU A 154 9.19 0.37 1.63
C LEU A 154 9.88 -0.55 2.62
N THR A 155 9.15 -1.52 3.17
CA THR A 155 9.79 -2.66 3.83
C THR A 155 10.18 -3.67 2.77
N ILE A 156 11.45 -3.71 2.41
CA ILE A 156 12.00 -4.65 1.43
C ILE A 156 12.49 -5.88 2.17
N HIS A 157 11.98 -7.04 1.77
CA HIS A 157 12.30 -8.35 2.33
C HIS A 157 12.98 -9.26 1.30
N ALA A 158 14.07 -9.92 1.68
CA ALA A 158 14.70 -10.97 0.89
C ALA A 158 15.28 -12.08 1.79
N GLY A 159 14.60 -13.23 1.83
CA GLY A 159 15.03 -14.37 2.62
C GLY A 159 14.93 -14.11 4.12
N ALA A 160 16.04 -14.10 4.84
CA ALA A 160 16.08 -13.83 6.28
C ALA A 160 16.32 -12.34 6.63
N SER A 161 16.27 -11.47 5.62
CA SER A 161 16.63 -10.05 5.75
C SER A 161 15.47 -9.16 5.40
N ALA A 162 15.27 -8.11 6.20
CA ALA A 162 14.37 -7.02 5.87
C ALA A 162 15.00 -5.68 6.25
N ARG A 163 14.71 -4.65 5.45
CA ARG A 163 15.12 -3.27 5.72
C ARG A 163 14.09 -2.28 5.18
N VAL A 164 14.16 -1.05 5.67
CA VAL A 164 13.43 0.06 5.06
C VAL A 164 14.28 0.64 3.93
N VAL A 165 13.68 0.87 2.78
CA VAL A 165 14.25 1.59 1.64
C VAL A 165 13.29 2.71 1.25
N ILE A 166 13.84 3.85 0.85
CA ILE A 166 13.04 5.01 0.46
C ILE A 166 13.12 5.19 -1.05
N TYR A 167 11.96 5.26 -1.69
CA TYR A 167 11.79 5.67 -3.07
C TYR A 167 11.27 7.10 -3.14
N ASP A 168 11.88 7.91 -4.00
CA ASP A 168 11.42 9.24 -4.40
C ASP A 168 10.49 9.10 -5.60
N LEU A 169 9.24 9.53 -5.44
CA LEU A 169 8.17 9.57 -6.44
C LEU A 169 7.84 11.01 -6.84
N GLY A 170 8.80 11.92 -6.75
CA GLY A 170 8.66 13.28 -7.27
C GLY A 170 8.43 13.31 -8.78
N ASP A 171 8.89 12.29 -9.49
CA ASP A 171 8.39 11.89 -10.81
C ASP A 171 7.69 10.51 -10.68
N PRO A 172 6.35 10.45 -10.60
CA PRO A 172 5.66 9.18 -10.35
C PRO A 172 5.71 8.22 -11.54
N TRP A 173 6.13 8.67 -12.74
CA TRP A 173 6.40 7.77 -13.87
C TRP A 173 7.77 7.11 -13.79
N ASN A 174 8.71 7.71 -13.07
CA ASN A 174 10.07 7.22 -12.91
C ASN A 174 10.57 7.30 -11.46
N PRO A 175 10.01 6.47 -10.54
CA PRO A 175 10.48 6.37 -9.17
C PRO A 175 11.97 6.00 -9.09
N THR A 176 12.68 6.61 -8.13
CA THR A 176 14.11 6.32 -7.90
C THR A 176 14.39 6.02 -6.44
N THR A 177 15.28 5.06 -6.17
CA THR A 177 15.71 4.76 -4.79
C THR A 177 16.71 5.80 -4.29
N LEU A 178 16.61 6.16 -3.01
CA LEU A 178 17.57 7.03 -2.34
C LEU A 178 18.81 6.28 -1.82
N GLU A 179 18.88 4.96 -2.03
CA GLU A 179 19.99 4.10 -1.57
C GLU A 179 21.24 4.14 -2.47
N GLY A 180 21.15 4.75 -3.66
CA GLY A 180 22.26 4.84 -4.62
C GLY A 180 21.99 4.10 -5.94
N GLU A 181 22.97 3.32 -6.43
CA GLU A 181 22.88 2.63 -7.72
C GLU A 181 22.01 1.36 -7.67
N ASP A 182 21.75 0.80 -6.48
CA ASP A 182 20.72 -0.22 -6.28
C ASP A 182 20.08 -0.12 -4.89
N ASP A 183 18.93 -0.78 -4.71
CA ASP A 183 18.29 -1.04 -3.42
C ASP A 183 18.66 -2.44 -2.88
N ALA A 184 19.74 -3.05 -3.40
CA ALA A 184 20.16 -4.38 -3.04
C ALA A 184 20.88 -4.40 -1.68
N TYR A 185 21.09 -5.62 -1.19
CA TYR A 185 21.75 -5.85 0.07
C TYR A 185 23.27 -5.76 -0.13
N GLU A 186 23.90 -4.66 0.28
CA GLU A 186 25.35 -4.61 0.47
C GLU A 186 25.75 -5.44 1.71
N THR A 187 25.66 -6.77 1.63
CA THR A 187 26.15 -7.74 2.64
C THR A 187 25.73 -7.46 4.10
N TYR A 188 24.55 -7.95 4.50
CA TYR A 188 24.23 -8.17 5.91
C TYR A 188 24.19 -9.67 6.23
N ARG A 189 24.76 -10.06 7.38
CA ARG A 189 24.70 -11.44 7.91
C ARG A 189 23.27 -11.68 8.41
N GLY A 190 22.54 -12.55 7.72
CA GLY A 190 21.18 -12.94 8.08
C GLY A 190 21.04 -13.28 9.56
N VAL A 191 19.89 -12.93 10.11
CA VAL A 191 19.51 -13.32 11.47
C VAL A 191 19.21 -14.83 11.44
N PRO A 192 19.77 -15.65 12.35
CA PRO A 192 19.47 -17.09 12.39
C PRO A 192 17.97 -17.36 12.58
N ASP A 193 17.50 -18.49 12.05
CA ASP A 193 16.08 -18.83 11.89
C ASP A 193 15.24 -18.91 13.19
N ASN A 194 15.82 -18.68 14.36
CA ASN A 194 15.15 -18.74 15.65
C ASN A 194 14.73 -17.37 16.22
N GLU A 195 14.98 -16.26 15.51
CA GLU A 195 14.67 -14.88 15.96
C GLU A 195 13.59 -14.16 15.10
N TYR A 196 12.88 -14.84 14.19
CA TYR A 196 11.78 -14.30 13.33
C TYR A 196 10.54 -13.76 14.09
N LYS A 197 10.63 -13.47 15.39
CA LYS A 197 9.50 -13.03 16.22
C LYS A 197 9.78 -11.82 17.10
N ASP A 198 10.97 -11.23 17.01
CA ASP A 198 11.29 -10.03 17.78
C ASP A 198 11.06 -8.75 16.95
N TRP A 199 10.28 -7.85 17.53
CA TRP A 199 10.01 -6.50 17.04
C TRP A 199 11.33 -5.73 17.01
N ARG A 200 11.75 -5.23 15.84
CA ARG A 200 12.96 -4.42 15.70
C ARG A 200 12.57 -3.00 15.33
N VAL A 201 12.92 -2.03 16.18
CA VAL A 201 13.03 -0.62 15.77
C VAL A 201 14.09 -0.56 14.67
N LEU A 202 13.66 -0.60 13.40
CA LEU A 202 14.53 -0.27 12.27
C LEU A 202 14.58 1.26 12.22
N GLU A 203 15.61 1.83 12.84
CA GLU A 203 15.96 3.23 12.65
C GLU A 203 16.46 3.39 11.21
N ALA A 204 15.93 4.39 10.50
CA ALA A 204 16.27 4.61 9.11
C ALA A 204 17.62 5.33 9.01
N GLY A 205 18.69 4.66 9.42
CA GLY A 205 20.05 5.06 9.05
C GLY A 205 21.13 4.86 10.12
N GLU A 206 21.95 3.83 9.95
CA GLU A 206 23.41 4.05 10.02
C GLU A 206 24.03 3.71 8.66
N ARG A 207 24.67 4.72 8.07
CA ARG A 207 25.11 4.84 6.68
C ARG A 207 25.95 3.66 6.15
N PRO A 208 25.73 3.29 4.88
CA PRO A 208 26.82 3.04 3.94
C PRO A 208 26.73 3.98 2.74
N GLY A 209 27.87 4.56 2.33
CA GLY A 209 28.04 5.21 1.03
C GLY A 209 27.44 6.61 0.86
N ARG A 210 28.29 7.65 0.87
CA ARG A 210 27.95 8.91 0.20
C ARG A 210 27.96 8.64 -1.32
N SER A 211 26.80 8.62 -1.97
CA SER A 211 26.70 8.93 -3.40
C SER A 211 25.36 9.56 -3.74
N GLY A 212 25.42 10.75 -4.33
CA GLY A 212 24.26 11.46 -4.87
C GLY A 212 23.74 12.58 -3.97
N ARG A 213 24.24 13.81 -4.15
CA ARG A 213 23.46 14.99 -3.75
C ARG A 213 22.33 15.16 -4.77
N HIS A 214 21.15 14.57 -4.54
CA HIS A 214 19.93 15.03 -5.20
C HIS A 214 19.49 16.34 -4.53
N ARG A 215 20.16 17.43 -4.93
CA ARG A 215 19.68 18.79 -4.65
C ARG A 215 18.67 19.11 -5.72
N ASP A 216 17.42 18.78 -5.45
CA ASP A 216 16.35 19.27 -6.29
C ASP A 216 15.50 20.32 -5.58
N ALA A 217 15.27 21.44 -6.25
CA ALA A 217 14.49 22.55 -5.72
C ALA A 217 12.97 22.34 -5.93
N ARG A 218 12.60 21.13 -6.37
CA ARG A 218 11.32 20.74 -7.00
C ARG A 218 10.41 19.87 -6.12
N HIS A 219 10.81 19.60 -4.88
CA HIS A 219 10.07 18.81 -3.89
C HIS A 219 9.36 19.70 -2.85
N PRO A 220 8.24 19.24 -2.25
CA PRO A 220 7.59 19.95 -1.14
C PRO A 220 8.60 20.26 -0.03
N ARG A 221 8.75 21.52 0.35
CA ARG A 221 9.69 21.88 1.43
C ARG A 221 9.01 21.73 2.79
N HIS A 222 9.41 20.72 3.56
CA HIS A 222 8.98 20.63 4.95
C HIS A 222 9.58 21.80 5.77
N ARG A 223 8.71 22.64 6.34
CA ARG A 223 9.06 23.71 7.32
C ARG A 223 8.60 23.39 8.74
N GLY A 224 8.35 22.12 9.07
CA GLY A 224 7.97 21.67 10.41
C GLY A 224 9.18 21.41 11.30
N ARG A 225 9.25 22.04 12.49
CA ARG A 225 10.29 21.82 13.53
C ARG A 225 10.05 20.60 14.43
N GLY A 226 9.23 19.63 14.01
CA GLY A 226 8.95 18.41 14.77
C GLY A 226 9.62 17.21 14.11
N ARG A 227 10.00 16.20 14.90
CA ARG A 227 10.35 14.87 14.38
C ARG A 227 9.06 14.05 14.28
N GLU A 228 8.74 13.55 13.10
CA GLU A 228 7.59 12.65 12.86
C GLU A 228 8.13 11.25 12.71
N LEU A 229 7.46 10.30 13.38
CA LEU A 229 7.80 8.89 13.37
C LEU A 229 6.69 8.12 12.68
N VAL A 230 7.07 7.14 11.88
CA VAL A 230 6.15 6.17 11.30
C VAL A 230 6.54 4.76 11.71
N TRP A 231 5.53 3.90 11.85
CA TRP A 231 5.68 2.50 12.20
C TRP A 231 5.31 1.65 11.00
N LEU A 232 6.26 0.89 10.48
CA LEU A 232 6.09 0.04 9.30
C LEU A 232 6.24 -1.42 9.70
N ALA A 233 5.18 -2.21 9.52
CA ALA A 233 5.24 -3.65 9.78
C ALA A 233 5.75 -4.40 8.54
N ASP A 234 6.67 -5.35 8.75
CA ASP A 234 7.06 -6.35 7.76
C ASP A 234 6.63 -7.74 8.22
N VAL A 235 6.16 -8.56 7.26
CA VAL A 235 5.44 -9.84 7.44
C VAL A 235 5.99 -10.68 8.58
N ASP A 236 7.31 -10.88 8.57
CA ASP A 236 8.04 -11.79 9.47
C ASP A 236 9.19 -11.11 10.22
N SER A 237 9.39 -9.79 10.04
CA SER A 237 10.57 -9.07 10.55
C SER A 237 10.27 -8.02 11.62
N GLY A 238 8.99 -7.83 11.97
CA GLY A 238 8.58 -6.94 13.05
C GLY A 238 8.14 -5.55 12.56
N VAL A 239 8.38 -4.51 13.38
CA VAL A 239 7.91 -3.13 13.12
C VAL A 239 9.07 -2.15 13.10
N ALA A 240 9.40 -1.61 11.92
CA ALA A 240 10.32 -0.51 11.74
C ALA A 240 9.78 0.80 12.30
N VAL A 241 10.65 1.67 12.82
CA VAL A 241 10.29 3.00 13.33
C VAL A 241 11.18 4.03 12.67
N VAL A 242 10.60 4.81 11.76
CA VAL A 242 11.36 5.65 10.84
C VAL A 242 11.04 7.12 11.08
N TYR A 243 12.07 7.98 11.11
CA TYR A 243 11.88 9.43 11.09
C TYR A 243 11.56 9.89 9.66
N VAL A 244 10.45 10.60 9.48
CA VAL A 244 9.96 11.07 8.16
C VAL A 244 10.02 12.61 7.99
N THR A 245 10.88 13.27 8.77
CA THR A 245 10.96 14.75 8.83
C THR A 245 12.23 15.35 8.24
N ASP A 246 13.09 14.53 7.66
CA ASP A 246 14.24 14.99 6.88
C ASP A 246 14.51 13.99 5.74
N GLU A 247 13.97 14.29 4.55
CA GLU A 247 14.09 13.49 3.33
C GLU A 247 15.54 13.32 2.87
N GLN A 248 16.45 14.18 3.33
CA GLN A 248 17.88 14.14 2.97
C GLN A 248 18.72 13.38 4.00
N ASN A 249 18.13 13.05 5.15
CA ASN A 249 18.79 12.33 6.23
C ASN A 249 17.72 11.80 7.20
N PRO A 250 16.98 10.73 6.85
CA PRO A 250 16.27 9.98 7.88
C PRO A 250 17.33 9.62 8.93
N ALA A 251 17.07 10.04 10.17
CA ALA A 251 18.02 9.88 11.26
C ALA A 251 17.96 8.45 11.80
#